data_AF-A0A353W042-F1
#
_entry.id   AF-A0A353W042-F1
#
_cell.length_a   1.000
_cell.length_b   1.000
_cell.length_c   1.000
_cell.angle_alpha   90.00
_cell.angle_beta   90.00
_cell.angle_gamma   90.00
#
_symmetry.space_group_name_H-M   'P 1'
#
loop_
_entity.id
_entity.type
_entity.pdbx_description
1 polymer ?
#
loop_
_entity_poly.entity_id
_entity_poly.type
_entity_poly.pdbx_seq_one_letter_code
_entity_poly.pdbx_strand_id
1 'polypeptide(L)'
;MRDTMDLKKIANKLQKDYVIKRVANIDMPSFKEEPIIREHIVFKGRVQKIGFRMEMDMIAKRIGLTGWVRNNDSGSVEAEVQGEKNKIDYLKQQMKSLKRAKIIHI
;
A
#
# COMPACT_ATOMS: atom_id res chain seq x y z
N MET A 1 23.12 20.24 12.94
CA MET A 1 22.93 19.41 11.72
C MET A 1 22.89 17.91 12.00
N ARG A 2 23.55 17.39 13.06
CA ARG A 2 23.49 15.96 13.47
C ARG A 2 22.12 15.55 14.06
N ASP A 3 21.52 16.39 14.91
CA ASP A 3 20.27 16.04 15.64
C ASP A 3 19.04 15.84 14.74
N THR A 4 18.93 16.59 13.63
CA THR A 4 17.81 16.46 12.69
C THR A 4 17.90 15.19 11.85
N MET A 5 19.10 14.64 11.66
CA MET A 5 19.34 13.43 10.89
C MET A 5 18.90 12.18 11.67
N ASP A 6 19.09 12.18 13.00
CA ASP A 6 18.66 11.09 13.87
C ASP A 6 17.14 11.08 14.10
N LEU A 7 16.51 12.25 14.22
CA LEU A 7 15.04 12.34 14.29
C LEU A 7 14.36 11.79 13.02
N LYS A 8 14.91 12.06 11.84
CA LYS A 8 14.40 11.50 10.57
C LYS A 8 14.54 9.98 10.52
N LYS A 9 15.67 9.43 10.99
CA LYS A 9 15.87 7.97 11.07
C LYS A 9 14.86 7.32 12.02
N ILE A 10 14.66 7.90 13.20
CA ILE A 10 13.70 7.43 14.20
C ILE A 10 12.29 7.45 13.61
N ALA A 11 11.87 8.57 13.00
CA ALA A 11 10.55 8.69 12.39
C ALA A 11 10.33 7.65 11.27
N ASN A 12 11.34 7.44 10.42
CA ASN A 12 11.28 6.43 9.36
C ASN A 12 11.17 5.00 9.93
N LYS A 13 11.89 4.71 11.03
CA LYS A 13 11.80 3.41 11.71
C LYS A 13 10.40 3.20 12.28
N LEU A 14 9.88 4.18 13.03
CA LEU A 14 8.53 4.11 13.61
C LEU A 14 7.45 3.92 12.54
N GLN A 15 7.56 4.63 11.40
CA GLN A 15 6.63 4.45 10.29
C GLN A 15 6.70 3.02 9.72
N LYS A 16 7.89 2.47 9.51
CA LYS A 16 8.07 1.10 9.01
C LYS A 16 7.50 0.07 10.00
N ASP A 17 7.84 0.20 11.28
CA ASP A 17 7.39 -0.72 12.33
C ASP A 17 5.87 -0.72 12.46
N TYR A 18 5.23 0.45 12.35
CA TYR A 18 3.78 0.56 12.33
C TYR A 18 3.15 -0.18 11.14
N VAL A 19 3.69 0.02 9.92
CA VAL A 19 3.19 -0.66 8.71
C VAL A 19 3.35 -2.17 8.84
N ILE A 20 4.52 -2.65 9.27
CA ILE A 20 4.79 -4.08 9.45
C ILE A 20 3.80 -4.68 10.46
N LYS A 21 3.65 -4.06 11.64
CA LYS A 21 2.71 -4.53 12.67
C LYS A 21 1.28 -4.53 12.17
N ARG A 22 0.83 -3.47 11.49
CA ARG A 22 -0.53 -3.43 10.93
C ARG A 22 -0.73 -4.58 9.96
N VAL A 23 0.15 -4.72 8.96
CA VAL A 23 0.00 -5.74 7.94
C VAL A 23 0.08 -7.14 8.53
N ALA A 24 0.95 -7.40 9.51
CA ALA A 24 1.04 -8.70 10.17
C ALA A 24 -0.25 -9.10 10.90
N ASN A 25 -0.98 -8.12 11.45
CA ASN A 25 -2.26 -8.33 12.14
C ASN A 25 -3.48 -8.31 11.22
N ILE A 26 -3.30 -8.27 9.89
CA ILE A 26 -4.42 -8.46 8.95
C ILE A 26 -4.74 -9.95 8.90
N ASP A 27 -5.96 -10.29 9.32
CA ASP A 27 -6.59 -11.59 9.07
C ASP A 27 -6.80 -11.76 7.57
N MET A 28 -6.20 -12.82 7.03
CA MET A 28 -6.27 -13.10 5.60
C MET A 28 -7.56 -13.83 5.26
N PRO A 29 -8.41 -13.28 4.39
CA PRO A 29 -9.60 -13.99 3.95
C PRO A 29 -9.21 -15.14 3.03
N SER A 30 -10.07 -16.15 2.95
CA SER A 30 -10.02 -17.12 1.87
C SER A 30 -10.51 -16.45 0.58
N PHE A 31 -9.75 -16.60 -0.50
CA PHE A 31 -10.15 -16.15 -1.83
C PHE A 31 -10.68 -17.35 -2.61
N LYS A 32 -11.80 -17.16 -3.32
CA LYS A 32 -12.26 -18.10 -4.34
C LYS A 32 -11.44 -17.93 -5.61
N GLU A 33 -11.38 -18.95 -6.45
CA GLU A 33 -10.77 -18.82 -7.77
C GLU A 33 -11.52 -17.78 -8.61
N GLU A 34 -10.78 -16.83 -9.18
CA GLU A 34 -11.30 -15.83 -10.10
C GLU A 34 -10.32 -15.60 -11.26
N PRO A 35 -10.80 -15.06 -12.40
CA PRO A 35 -9.93 -14.76 -13.53
C PRO A 35 -8.73 -13.90 -13.13
N ILE A 36 -7.57 -14.24 -13.70
CA ILE A 36 -6.37 -13.41 -13.58
C ILE A 36 -6.55 -12.20 -14.48
N ILE A 37 -6.48 -11.01 -13.87
CA ILE A 37 -6.52 -9.73 -14.56
C ILE A 37 -5.27 -8.92 -14.23
N ARG A 38 -5.01 -7.90 -15.06
CA ARG A 38 -4.03 -6.85 -14.78
C ARG A 38 -4.77 -5.52 -14.70
N GLU A 39 -4.57 -4.77 -13.62
CA GLU A 39 -5.22 -3.48 -13.40
C GLU A 39 -4.14 -2.41 -13.16
N HIS A 40 -4.31 -1.28 -13.85
CA HIS A 40 -3.55 -0.05 -13.60
C HIS A 40 -4.37 0.85 -12.68
N ILE A 41 -3.76 1.36 -11.60
CA ILE A 41 -4.45 2.05 -10.51
C ILE A 41 -3.69 3.32 -10.15
N VAL A 42 -4.41 4.45 -10.00
CA VAL A 42 -3.82 5.74 -9.61
C VAL A 42 -4.54 6.33 -8.40
N PHE A 43 -3.94 6.19 -7.23
CA PHE A 43 -4.44 6.80 -6.00
C PHE A 43 -4.05 8.28 -5.90
N LYS A 44 -5.03 9.17 -5.78
CA LYS A 44 -4.83 10.62 -5.59
C LYS A 44 -5.31 11.08 -4.21
N GLY A 45 -4.60 12.04 -3.62
CA GLY A 45 -4.93 12.66 -2.33
C GLY A 45 -3.75 12.65 -1.34
N ARG A 46 -4.02 12.48 -0.04
CA ARG A 46 -2.96 12.34 0.96
C ARG A 46 -2.47 10.89 1.00
N VAL A 47 -1.58 10.54 0.06
CA VAL A 47 -1.12 9.16 -0.17
C VAL A 47 0.40 8.98 -0.09
N GLN A 48 1.18 10.06 0.04
CA GLN A 48 2.64 10.00 0.18
C GLN A 48 3.12 10.28 1.61
N LYS A 49 4.35 9.86 1.92
CA LYS A 49 5.02 10.04 3.23
C LYS A 49 4.28 9.40 4.43
N ILE A 50 3.38 8.45 4.18
CA ILE A 50 2.55 7.76 5.19
C ILE A 50 2.72 6.23 5.17
N GLY A 51 3.76 5.71 4.52
CA GLY A 51 3.97 4.26 4.37
C GLY A 51 3.05 3.57 3.35
N PHE A 52 2.26 4.31 2.57
CA PHE A 52 1.26 3.77 1.62
C PHE A 52 1.85 2.74 0.65
N ARG A 53 2.94 3.08 -0.04
CA ARG A 53 3.62 2.20 -1.01
C ARG A 53 4.12 0.90 -0.37
N MET A 54 4.72 0.99 0.81
CA MET A 54 5.22 -0.17 1.55
C MET A 54 4.07 -1.08 1.97
N GLU A 55 2.97 -0.50 2.47
CA GLU A 55 1.81 -1.26 2.89
C GLU A 55 1.13 -1.99 1.73
N MET A 56 0.98 -1.31 0.58
CA MET A 56 0.43 -1.91 -0.63
C MET A 56 1.28 -3.09 -1.12
N ASP A 57 2.62 -2.92 -1.18
CA ASP A 57 3.56 -3.98 -1.55
C ASP A 57 3.49 -5.19 -0.61
N MET A 58 3.45 -4.95 0.71
CA MET A 58 3.37 -6.02 1.69
C MET A 58 2.05 -6.80 1.62
N ILE A 59 0.92 -6.11 1.48
CA ILE A 59 -0.39 -6.78 1.35
C ILE A 59 -0.45 -7.57 0.05
N ALA A 60 -0.05 -6.96 -1.08
CA ALA A 60 -0.02 -7.61 -2.39
C ALA A 60 0.79 -8.91 -2.36
N LYS A 61 1.99 -8.90 -1.77
CA LYS A 61 2.82 -10.10 -1.60
C LYS A 61 2.14 -11.16 -0.74
N ARG A 62 1.51 -10.79 0.38
CA ARG A 62 0.84 -11.76 1.27
C ARG A 62 -0.33 -12.48 0.60
N ILE A 63 -1.04 -11.82 -0.33
CA ILE A 63 -2.17 -12.42 -1.04
C ILE A 63 -1.80 -12.96 -2.43
N GLY A 64 -0.51 -12.97 -2.79
CA GLY A 64 -0.02 -13.57 -4.04
C GLY A 64 -0.28 -12.74 -5.29
N LEU A 65 -0.36 -11.41 -5.17
CA LEU A 65 -0.40 -10.49 -6.31
C LEU A 65 1.01 -10.12 -6.77
N THR A 66 1.15 -9.81 -8.06
CA THR A 66 2.40 -9.35 -8.68
C THR A 66 2.24 -7.97 -9.31
N GLY A 67 3.35 -7.33 -9.68
CA GLY A 67 3.34 -6.01 -10.32
C GLY A 67 4.27 -5.00 -9.64
N TRP A 68 3.92 -3.72 -9.68
CA TRP A 68 4.73 -2.63 -9.13
C TRP A 68 3.88 -1.51 -8.53
N VAL A 69 4.49 -0.71 -7.66
CA VAL A 69 3.90 0.51 -7.09
C VAL A 69 4.96 1.60 -6.94
N ARG A 70 4.64 2.84 -7.32
CA ARG A 70 5.55 3.99 -7.25
C ARG A 70 4.83 5.26 -6.78
N ASN A 71 5.59 6.16 -6.17
CA ASN A 71 5.13 7.52 -5.93
C ASN A 71 5.42 8.35 -7.18
N ASN A 72 4.47 9.18 -7.59
CA ASN A 72 4.66 10.13 -8.70
C ASN A 72 4.98 11.53 -8.15
N ASP A 73 5.67 12.34 -8.93
CA ASP A 73 6.04 13.72 -8.54
C ASP A 73 4.83 14.63 -8.36
N SER A 74 3.70 14.29 -9.00
CA SER A 74 2.41 14.95 -8.82
C SER A 74 1.76 14.74 -7.45
N GLY A 75 2.38 13.95 -6.56
CA GLY A 75 1.85 13.63 -5.24
C GLY A 75 0.93 12.40 -5.21
N SER A 76 0.66 11.76 -6.35
CA SER A 76 -0.12 10.51 -6.43
C SER A 76 0.72 9.26 -6.16
N VAL A 77 0.05 8.12 -5.99
CA VAL A 77 0.65 6.79 -6.03
C VAL A 77 0.05 6.03 -7.20
N GLU A 78 0.90 5.45 -8.02
CA GLU A 78 0.52 4.67 -9.20
C GLU A 78 0.99 3.23 -9.02
N ALA A 79 0.17 2.29 -9.47
CA ALA A 79 0.46 0.87 -9.38
C ALA A 79 -0.06 0.12 -10.60
N GLU A 80 0.63 -0.94 -10.96
CA GLU A 80 0.12 -1.98 -11.84
C GLU A 80 0.12 -3.29 -11.06
N VAL A 81 -1.03 -3.97 -11.02
CA VAL A 81 -1.23 -5.16 -10.21
C VAL A 81 -1.81 -6.27 -11.06
N GLN A 82 -1.26 -7.48 -10.95
CA GLN A 82 -1.76 -8.67 -11.63
C GLN A 82 -2.04 -9.80 -10.64
N GLY A 83 -3.17 -10.47 -10.84
CA GLY A 83 -3.60 -11.65 -10.10
C GLY A 83 -5.12 -11.84 -10.17
N GLU A 84 -5.67 -12.68 -9.31
CA GLU A 84 -7.12 -12.90 -9.26
C GLU A 84 -7.87 -11.61 -8.91
N LYS A 85 -8.95 -11.34 -9.64
CA LYS A 85 -9.71 -10.09 -9.52
C LYS A 85 -10.13 -9.77 -8.07
N ASN A 86 -10.63 -10.75 -7.33
CA ASN A 86 -11.02 -10.58 -5.93
C ASN A 86 -9.87 -10.16 -4.99
N LYS A 87 -8.64 -10.63 -5.24
CA LYS A 87 -7.44 -10.23 -4.49
C LYS A 87 -7.07 -8.78 -4.80
N ILE A 88 -7.17 -8.36 -6.05
CA ILE A 88 -6.94 -6.97 -6.45
C ILE A 88 -8.00 -6.05 -5.82
N ASP A 89 -9.27 -6.45 -5.85
CA ASP A 89 -10.37 -5.71 -5.20
C ASP A 89 -10.16 -5.59 -3.68
N TYR A 90 -9.74 -6.68 -3.03
CA TYR A 90 -9.38 -6.67 -1.62
C TYR A 90 -8.21 -5.71 -1.33
N LEU A 91 -7.15 -5.74 -2.15
CA LEU A 91 -6.03 -4.81 -2.02
C LEU A 91 -6.52 -3.35 -2.11
N LYS A 92 -7.33 -3.01 -3.11
CA LYS A 92 -7.91 -1.67 -3.26
C LYS A 92 -8.74 -1.27 -2.04
N GLN A 93 -9.54 -2.17 -1.49
CA GLN A 93 -10.33 -1.92 -0.29
C GLN A 93 -9.46 -1.67 0.95
N GLN A 94 -8.39 -2.45 1.13
CA GLN A 94 -7.41 -2.24 2.20
C GLN A 94 -6.73 -0.88 2.08
N MET A 95 -6.38 -0.44 0.87
CA MET A 95 -5.78 0.88 0.67
C MET A 95 -6.77 2.02 0.96
N LYS A 96 -8.05 1.85 0.61
CA LYS A 96 -9.12 2.81 0.92
C LYS A 96 -9.46 2.91 2.41
N SER A 97 -9.26 1.84 3.18
CA SER A 97 -9.59 1.81 4.61
C SER A 97 -8.52 2.44 5.51
N LEU A 98 -7.38 2.86 4.95
CA LEU A 98 -6.29 3.46 5.72
C LEU A 98 -6.70 4.83 6.28
N LYS A 99 -7.01 4.90 7.57
CA LYS A 99 -7.37 6.16 8.26
C LYS A 99 -6.35 7.30 8.09
N ARG A 100 -5.07 6.94 7.88
CA ARG A 100 -3.97 7.89 7.67
C ARG A 100 -3.83 8.37 6.22
N ALA A 101 -4.52 7.72 5.28
CA ALA A 101 -4.64 8.13 3.91
C ALA A 101 -5.96 8.87 3.70
N LYS A 102 -5.95 9.88 2.83
CA LYS A 102 -7.19 10.51 2.35
C LYS A 102 -7.21 10.38 0.83
N ILE A 103 -7.88 9.34 0.35
CA ILE A 103 -8.00 9.07 -1.09
C ILE A 103 -9.20 9.86 -1.62
N ILE A 104 -8.95 10.71 -2.60
CA ILE A 104 -9.97 11.54 -3.26
C ILE A 104 -10.43 10.85 -4.55
N HIS A 105 -9.49 10.29 -5.31
CA HIS A 105 -9.76 9.57 -6.54
C HIS A 105 -8.91 8.30 -6.63
N ILE A 106 -9.46 7.29 -7.30
CA ILE A 106 -8.79 6.06 -7.74
C ILE A 106 -8.98 5.88 -9.24
#